data_AF-A0AAV5SJA1-F1
#
_entry.id   AF-A0AAV5SJA1-F1
#
_cell.length_a   1.000
_cell.length_b   1.000
_cell.length_c   1.000
_cell.angle_alpha   90.00
_cell.angle_beta   90.00
_cell.angle_gamma   90.00
#
_symmetry.space_group_name_H-M   'P 1'
#
loop_
_entity.id
_entity.type
_entity.pdbx_description
1 polymer ?
#
loop_
_entity_poly.entity_id
_entity_poly.type
_entity_poly.pdbx_seq_one_letter_code
_entity_poly.pdbx_strand_id
1 'polypeptide(L)'
;NQMSSCLATDRLASSTPYVIFLAVKAILCYVALCLLILHLKIHGVRWLAHSNSMIVFAAYLGCNVTVAAAYGFVYSIDSLRLWLGGPCALIDFRLIFLLRGVGSIAIRTQIIYAFVLSLERFYSSLFPIEFECCKCVALSVAAVVVSLFISTTIIVGVFVPLADFSSLVPTTNLIQGKTGDGYQTMIYFEIGMEVAAIVMFHLG
;
A
#
# COMPACT_ATOMS: atom_id res chain seq x y z
N ASN A 1 -29.61 14.23 3.48
CA ASN A 1 -28.21 14.12 3.00
C ASN A 1 -27.77 12.72 2.57
N GLN A 2 -28.44 11.60 2.93
CA GLN A 2 -28.13 10.30 2.29
C GLN A 2 -28.47 10.28 0.79
N MET A 3 -29.56 10.96 0.41
CA MET A 3 -30.02 11.05 -0.98
C MET A 3 -28.98 11.69 -1.91
N SER A 4 -28.20 12.68 -1.45
CA SER A 4 -27.12 13.30 -2.24
C SER A 4 -25.89 12.40 -2.39
N SER A 5 -25.54 11.62 -1.37
CA SER A 5 -24.39 10.70 -1.41
C SER A 5 -24.67 9.47 -2.29
N CYS A 6 -25.91 9.00 -2.33
CA CYS A 6 -26.30 7.96 -3.28
C CYS A 6 -26.33 8.49 -4.72
N LEU A 7 -26.78 9.74 -4.92
CA LEU A 7 -26.76 10.38 -6.24
C LEU A 7 -25.33 10.55 -6.81
N ALA A 8 -24.35 10.83 -5.96
CA ALA A 8 -22.94 10.85 -6.38
C ALA A 8 -22.43 9.45 -6.75
N THR A 9 -22.76 8.44 -5.95
CA THR A 9 -22.38 7.04 -6.23
C THR A 9 -23.03 6.55 -7.53
N ASP A 10 -24.30 6.90 -7.78
CA ASP A 10 -25.01 6.55 -9.00
C ASP A 10 -24.38 7.23 -10.23
N ARG A 11 -23.93 8.49 -10.10
CA ARG A 11 -23.18 9.17 -11.16
C ARG A 11 -21.85 8.47 -11.45
N LEU A 12 -21.11 8.06 -10.43
CA LEU A 12 -19.86 7.30 -10.58
C LEU A 12 -20.12 5.90 -11.18
N ALA A 13 -21.16 5.21 -10.74
CA ALA A 13 -21.57 3.91 -11.29
C ALA A 13 -22.01 4.02 -12.76
N SER A 14 -22.66 5.12 -13.13
CA SER A 14 -23.05 5.40 -14.52
C SER A 14 -21.85 5.68 -15.44
N SER A 15 -20.68 5.98 -14.87
CA SER A 15 -19.45 6.19 -15.64
C SER A 15 -18.73 4.86 -15.91
N THR A 16 -19.15 4.19 -17.00
CA THR A 16 -18.50 2.99 -17.55
C THR A 16 -16.96 3.04 -17.55
N PRO A 17 -16.28 4.14 -17.96
CA PRO A 17 -14.81 4.17 -17.96
C PRO A 17 -14.19 4.05 -16.56
N TYR A 18 -14.82 4.62 -15.53
CA TYR A 18 -14.33 4.54 -14.16
C TYR A 18 -14.45 3.13 -13.58
N VAL A 19 -15.57 2.46 -13.86
CA VAL A 19 -15.82 1.08 -13.45
C VAL A 19 -14.82 0.12 -14.10
N ILE A 20 -14.59 0.27 -15.41
CA ILE A 20 -13.57 -0.51 -16.13
C ILE A 20 -12.18 -0.26 -15.53
N PHE A 21 -11.83 0.98 -15.23
CA PHE A 21 -10.53 1.33 -14.65
C PHE A 21 -10.29 0.66 -13.29
N LEU A 22 -11.28 0.66 -12.41
CA LEU A 22 -11.20 -0.04 -11.11
C LEU A 22 -11.05 -1.55 -11.28
N ALA A 23 -11.79 -2.15 -12.21
CA ALA A 23 -11.68 -3.58 -12.50
C ALA A 23 -10.29 -3.95 -13.02
N VAL A 24 -9.72 -3.14 -13.92
CA VAL A 24 -8.35 -3.32 -14.42
C VAL A 24 -7.34 -3.23 -13.27
N LYS A 25 -7.46 -2.22 -12.38
CA LYS A 25 -6.60 -2.10 -11.20
C LYS A 25 -6.68 -3.35 -10.30
N ALA A 26 -7.88 -3.86 -10.04
CA ALA A 26 -8.08 -5.08 -9.25
C ALA A 26 -7.39 -6.29 -9.90
N ILE A 27 -7.58 -6.48 -11.22
CA ILE A 27 -6.95 -7.57 -11.97
C ILE A 27 -5.42 -7.47 -11.90
N LEU A 28 -4.85 -6.28 -12.11
CA LEU A 28 -3.40 -6.07 -12.02
C LEU A 28 -2.86 -6.40 -10.63
N CYS A 29 -3.57 -6.02 -9.56
CA CYS A 29 -3.19 -6.39 -8.19
C CYS A 29 -3.16 -7.92 -8.00
N TYR A 30 -4.16 -8.66 -8.47
CA TYR A 30 -4.17 -10.11 -8.35
C TYR A 30 -3.14 -10.80 -9.23
N VAL A 31 -2.91 -10.31 -10.46
CA VAL A 31 -1.84 -10.82 -11.32
C VAL A 31 -0.48 -10.62 -10.65
N ALA A 32 -0.22 -9.43 -10.10
CA ALA A 32 1.00 -9.15 -9.35
C ALA A 32 1.14 -10.08 -8.13
N LEU A 33 0.06 -10.28 -7.37
CA LEU A 33 0.04 -11.20 -6.22
C LEU A 33 0.37 -12.64 -6.64
N CYS A 34 -0.25 -13.15 -7.71
CA CYS A 34 0.03 -14.48 -8.25
C CYS A 34 1.48 -14.62 -8.71
N LEU A 35 2.01 -13.63 -9.44
CA LEU A 35 3.40 -13.61 -9.90
C LEU A 35 4.39 -13.56 -8.72
N LEU A 36 4.09 -12.79 -7.67
CA LEU A 36 4.91 -12.71 -6.46
C LEU A 36 4.91 -14.04 -5.69
N ILE A 37 3.74 -14.66 -5.51
CA ILE A 37 3.64 -15.99 -4.86
C ILE A 37 4.39 -17.03 -5.68
N LEU A 38 4.25 -17.01 -7.01
CA LEU A 38 4.97 -17.91 -7.91
C LEU A 38 6.49 -17.70 -7.82
N HIS A 39 6.95 -16.44 -7.84
CA HIS A 39 8.36 -16.09 -7.69
C HIS A 39 8.92 -16.58 -6.34
N LEU A 40 8.20 -16.33 -5.24
CA LEU A 40 8.56 -16.81 -3.91
C LEU A 40 8.62 -18.35 -3.84
N LYS A 41 7.71 -19.04 -4.54
CA LYS A 41 7.68 -20.50 -4.60
C LYS A 41 8.83 -21.09 -5.42
N ILE A 42 9.16 -20.49 -6.56
CA ILE A 42 10.18 -20.99 -7.50
C ILE A 42 11.58 -20.63 -7.01
N HIS A 43 11.83 -19.35 -6.71
CA HIS A 43 13.17 -18.84 -6.42
C HIS A 43 13.43 -18.66 -4.93
N GLY A 44 12.37 -18.42 -4.14
CA GLY A 44 12.50 -17.99 -2.75
C GLY A 44 13.34 -16.73 -2.60
N VAL A 45 13.94 -16.54 -1.43
CA VAL A 45 14.85 -15.42 -1.14
C VAL A 45 16.32 -15.85 -1.07
N ARG A 46 16.60 -17.15 -1.24
CA ARG A 46 17.92 -17.76 -1.03
C ARG A 46 18.95 -17.42 -2.10
N TRP A 47 18.52 -16.85 -3.22
CA TRP A 47 19.41 -16.43 -4.29
C TRP A 47 20.24 -15.18 -3.92
N LEU A 48 19.83 -14.42 -2.89
CA LEU A 48 20.69 -13.38 -2.32
C LEU A 48 21.76 -14.03 -1.44
N ALA A 49 23.03 -13.86 -1.79
CA ALA A 49 24.16 -14.48 -1.09
C ALA A 49 24.30 -14.06 0.38
N HIS A 50 23.86 -12.85 0.75
CA HIS A 50 24.05 -12.29 2.09
C HIS A 50 22.79 -12.41 2.94
N SER A 51 22.92 -13.00 4.14
CA SER A 51 21.80 -13.21 5.07
C SER A 51 21.10 -11.92 5.47
N ASN A 52 21.86 -10.82 5.57
CA ASN A 52 21.34 -9.49 5.87
C ASN A 52 20.38 -9.00 4.76
N SER A 53 20.85 -9.03 3.51
CA SER A 53 20.03 -8.70 2.33
C SER A 53 18.81 -9.62 2.20
N MET A 54 18.93 -10.92 2.53
CA MET A 54 17.80 -11.86 2.47
C MET A 54 16.65 -11.43 3.38
N ILE A 55 16.95 -10.95 4.60
CA ILE A 55 15.93 -10.54 5.58
C ILE A 55 15.19 -9.29 5.10
N VAL A 56 15.95 -8.26 4.67
CA VAL A 56 15.35 -7.01 4.19
C VAL A 56 14.56 -7.25 2.90
N PHE A 57 15.09 -8.08 1.99
CA PHE A 57 14.40 -8.44 0.75
C PHE A 57 13.14 -9.29 1.01
N ALA A 58 13.18 -10.21 1.97
CA ALA A 58 11.98 -10.95 2.38
C ALA A 58 10.90 -10.01 2.92
N ALA A 59 11.27 -9.03 3.74
CA ALA A 59 10.35 -8.00 4.23
C ALA A 59 9.79 -7.14 3.08
N TYR A 60 10.64 -6.77 2.11
CA TYR A 60 10.23 -6.06 0.89
C TYR A 60 9.20 -6.85 0.06
N LEU A 61 9.43 -8.15 -0.16
CA LEU A 61 8.46 -9.01 -0.85
C LEU A 61 7.16 -9.17 -0.04
N GLY A 62 7.26 -9.30 1.28
CA GLY A 62 6.09 -9.34 2.17
C GLY A 62 5.23 -8.08 2.09
N CYS A 63 5.86 -6.89 2.03
CA CYS A 63 5.14 -5.65 1.79
C CYS A 63 4.46 -5.65 0.41
N ASN A 64 5.10 -6.14 -0.65
CA ASN A 64 4.50 -6.21 -1.99
C ASN A 64 3.26 -7.11 -2.02
N VAL A 65 3.33 -8.27 -1.36
CA VAL A 65 2.18 -9.17 -1.18
C VAL A 65 1.05 -8.46 -0.42
N THR A 66 1.39 -7.73 0.64
CA THR A 66 0.42 -6.99 1.46
C THR A 66 -0.27 -5.89 0.66
N VAL A 67 0.48 -5.10 -0.11
CA VAL A 67 -0.04 -4.05 -1.00
C VAL A 67 -0.98 -4.65 -2.04
N ALA A 68 -0.53 -5.68 -2.76
CA ALA A 68 -1.32 -6.32 -3.80
C ALA A 68 -2.62 -6.92 -3.26
N ALA A 69 -2.57 -7.56 -2.09
CA ALA A 69 -3.75 -8.12 -1.44
C ALA A 69 -4.72 -7.04 -0.93
N ALA A 70 -4.20 -6.01 -0.23
CA ALA A 70 -5.03 -4.95 0.35
C ALA A 70 -5.73 -4.13 -0.74
N TYR A 71 -4.99 -3.65 -1.74
CA TYR A 71 -5.56 -2.88 -2.84
C TYR A 71 -6.41 -3.73 -3.77
N GLY A 72 -5.99 -4.97 -4.07
CA GLY A 72 -6.79 -5.91 -4.85
C GLY A 72 -8.17 -6.13 -4.23
N PHE A 73 -8.22 -6.32 -2.91
CA PHE A 73 -9.48 -6.47 -2.18
C PHE A 73 -10.34 -5.20 -2.21
N VAL A 74 -9.74 -4.03 -1.93
CA VAL A 74 -10.45 -2.72 -1.98
C VAL A 74 -11.03 -2.46 -3.37
N TYR A 75 -10.24 -2.61 -4.44
CA TYR A 75 -10.70 -2.38 -5.81
C TYR A 75 -11.74 -3.40 -6.26
N SER A 76 -11.67 -4.64 -5.78
CA SER A 76 -12.70 -5.66 -6.05
C SER A 76 -14.04 -5.28 -5.43
N ILE A 77 -14.01 -4.83 -4.18
CA ILE A 77 -15.20 -4.34 -3.47
C ILE A 77 -15.79 -3.13 -4.18
N ASP A 78 -14.96 -2.14 -4.51
CA ASP A 78 -15.41 -0.91 -5.18
C ASP A 78 -16.02 -1.26 -6.54
N SER A 79 -15.41 -2.19 -7.29
CA SER A 79 -15.93 -2.67 -8.58
C SER A 79 -17.26 -3.42 -8.44
N LEU A 80 -17.36 -4.35 -7.48
CA LEU A 80 -18.59 -5.11 -7.21
C LEU A 80 -19.74 -4.20 -6.78
N ARG A 81 -19.45 -3.19 -5.95
CA ARG A 81 -20.42 -2.19 -5.52
C ARG A 81 -20.99 -1.42 -6.70
N LEU A 82 -20.13 -0.96 -7.62
CA LEU A 82 -20.54 -0.19 -8.79
C LEU A 82 -21.29 -1.04 -9.82
N TRP A 83 -20.92 -2.32 -9.98
CA TRP A 83 -21.57 -3.25 -10.90
C TRP A 83 -22.96 -3.70 -10.45
N LEU A 84 -23.13 -4.00 -9.16
CA LEU A 84 -24.38 -4.56 -8.64
C LEU A 84 -25.47 -3.51 -8.41
N GLY A 85 -25.17 -2.21 -8.60
CA GLY A 85 -26.11 -1.11 -8.35
C GLY A 85 -26.68 -1.13 -6.92
N GLY A 86 -25.97 -1.77 -5.99
CA GLY A 86 -26.47 -2.09 -4.65
C GLY A 86 -26.59 -0.85 -3.76
N PRO A 87 -27.48 -0.88 -2.75
CA PRO A 87 -27.71 0.25 -1.86
C PRO A 87 -26.39 0.71 -1.20
N CYS A 88 -26.32 2.02 -0.96
CA CYS A 88 -25.20 2.83 -0.45
C CYS A 88 -24.32 2.31 0.72
N ALA A 89 -24.49 1.10 1.23
CA ALA A 89 -23.71 0.54 2.32
C ALA A 89 -23.67 -0.99 2.27
N LEU A 90 -22.57 -1.57 1.79
CA LEU A 90 -22.28 -2.99 2.02
C LEU A 90 -21.03 -3.22 2.87
N ILE A 91 -20.12 -2.25 2.98
CA ILE A 91 -18.86 -2.41 3.71
C ILE A 91 -18.60 -1.20 4.59
N ASP A 92 -18.18 -1.49 5.83
CA ASP A 92 -17.76 -0.49 6.80
C ASP A 92 -16.59 0.33 6.23
N PHE A 93 -16.77 1.64 6.15
CA PHE A 93 -15.73 2.57 5.69
C PHE A 93 -14.43 2.42 6.48
N ARG A 94 -14.51 2.02 7.75
CA ARG A 94 -13.35 1.74 8.60
C ARG A 94 -12.46 0.64 8.02
N LEU A 95 -13.06 -0.39 7.42
CA LEU A 95 -12.32 -1.48 6.80
C LEU A 95 -11.58 -1.01 5.54
N ILE A 96 -12.26 -0.26 4.67
CA ILE A 96 -11.66 0.30 3.45
C ILE A 96 -10.52 1.26 3.82
N PHE A 97 -10.75 2.11 4.81
CA PHE A 97 -9.74 3.04 5.30
C PHE A 97 -8.53 2.30 5.89
N LEU A 98 -8.76 1.29 6.74
CA LEU A 98 -7.69 0.49 7.32
C LEU A 98 -6.87 -0.22 6.24
N LEU A 99 -7.52 -0.82 5.23
CA LEU A 99 -6.84 -1.51 4.14
C LEU A 99 -6.01 -0.55 3.27
N ARG A 100 -6.55 0.64 2.92
CA ARG A 100 -5.78 1.66 2.20
C ARG A 100 -4.62 2.21 3.04
N GLY A 101 -4.83 2.36 4.35
CA GLY A 101 -3.78 2.74 5.30
C GLY A 101 -2.65 1.72 5.36
N VAL A 102 -2.99 0.43 5.50
CA VAL A 102 -2.02 -0.69 5.48
C VAL A 102 -1.28 -0.74 4.14
N GLY A 103 -2.00 -0.59 3.02
CA GLY A 103 -1.39 -0.50 1.69
C GLY A 103 -0.40 0.65 1.58
N SER A 104 -0.79 1.85 2.04
CA SER A 104 0.06 3.04 2.03
C SER A 104 1.32 2.90 2.91
N ILE A 105 1.17 2.33 4.12
CA ILE A 105 2.31 2.04 5.01
C ILE A 105 3.27 1.07 4.32
N ALA A 106 2.73 0.01 3.70
CA ALA A 106 3.54 -0.99 3.02
C ALA A 106 4.29 -0.40 1.81
N ILE A 107 3.66 0.45 0.99
CA ILE A 107 4.33 1.16 -0.13
C ILE A 107 5.50 2.01 0.38
N ARG A 108 5.29 2.81 1.43
CA ARG A 108 6.39 3.62 2.01
C ARG A 108 7.52 2.75 2.54
N THR A 109 7.15 1.68 3.23
CA THR A 109 8.14 0.76 3.80
C THR A 109 8.97 0.11 2.69
N GLN A 110 8.36 -0.25 1.55
CA GLN A 110 9.09 -0.75 0.38
C GLN A 110 10.13 0.24 -0.14
N ILE A 111 9.81 1.54 -0.19
CA ILE A 111 10.76 2.57 -0.62
C ILE A 111 11.98 2.60 0.32
N ILE A 112 11.75 2.55 1.63
CA ILE A 112 12.82 2.52 2.63
C ILE A 112 13.64 1.23 2.50
N TYR A 113 13.01 0.08 2.30
CA TYR A 113 13.72 -1.19 2.09
C TYR A 113 14.56 -1.20 0.82
N ALA A 114 14.04 -0.66 -0.28
CA ALA A 114 14.80 -0.51 -1.52
C ALA A 114 16.03 0.38 -1.28
N PHE A 115 15.88 1.49 -0.56
CA PHE A 115 16.99 2.36 -0.19
C PHE A 115 18.02 1.66 0.70
N VAL A 116 17.59 0.93 1.73
CA VAL A 116 18.46 0.16 2.62
C VAL A 116 19.23 -0.92 1.84
N LEU A 117 18.57 -1.65 0.94
CA LEU A 117 19.22 -2.64 0.09
C LEU A 117 20.25 -1.99 -0.85
N SER A 118 19.95 -0.82 -1.43
CA SER A 118 20.91 -0.08 -2.25
C SER A 118 22.14 0.36 -1.46
N LEU A 119 21.95 0.85 -0.22
CA LEU A 119 23.06 1.20 0.68
C LEU A 119 23.89 -0.02 1.08
N GLU A 120 23.24 -1.15 1.36
CA GLU A 120 23.93 -2.41 1.68
C GLU A 120 24.80 -2.88 0.51
N ARG A 121 24.29 -2.82 -0.73
CA ARG A 121 25.04 -3.17 -1.94
C ARG A 121 26.17 -2.20 -2.24
N PHE A 122 25.95 -0.90 -2.02
CA PHE A 122 27.01 0.09 -2.14
C PHE A 122 28.12 -0.14 -1.11
N TYR A 123 27.77 -0.38 0.15
CA TYR A 123 28.73 -0.68 1.22
C TYR A 123 29.51 -1.97 0.94
N SER A 124 28.84 -3.04 0.51
CA SER A 124 29.47 -4.29 0.11
C SER A 124 30.44 -4.13 -1.06
N SER A 125 30.22 -3.15 -1.93
CA SER A 125 31.11 -2.89 -3.08
C SER A 125 32.35 -2.08 -2.69
N LEU A 126 32.25 -1.23 -1.66
CA LEU A 126 33.37 -0.45 -1.14
C LEU A 126 34.27 -1.25 -0.18
N PHE A 127 33.66 -2.08 0.68
CA PHE A 127 34.34 -2.76 1.78
C PHE A 127 33.94 -4.25 1.86
N PRO A 128 34.30 -5.07 0.86
CA PRO A 128 33.84 -6.46 0.77
C PRO A 128 34.35 -7.33 1.93
N ILE A 129 35.59 -7.13 2.38
CA ILE A 129 36.22 -7.95 3.44
C ILE A 129 35.54 -7.70 4.79
N GLU A 130 35.31 -6.43 5.12
CA GLU A 130 34.64 -6.00 6.34
C GLU A 130 33.18 -6.46 6.36
N PHE A 131 32.51 -6.38 5.21
CA PHE A 131 31.13 -6.82 5.06
C PHE A 131 30.96 -8.34 5.24
N GLU A 132 31.88 -9.15 4.71
CA GLU A 132 31.86 -10.61 4.93
C GLU A 132 32.12 -11.00 6.39
N CYS A 133 32.99 -10.25 7.08
CA CYS A 133 33.30 -10.47 8.49
C CYS A 133 32.13 -10.08 9.43
N CYS A 134 31.34 -9.07 9.07
CA CYS A 134 30.33 -8.48 9.95
C CYS A 134 28.91 -9.01 9.65
N LYS A 135 28.62 -10.26 10.03
CA LYS A 135 27.29 -10.86 9.91
C LYS A 135 26.34 -10.41 11.03
N CYS A 136 25.88 -9.16 10.96
CA CYS A 136 24.96 -8.60 11.94
C CYS A 136 23.48 -8.76 11.54
N VAL A 137 22.96 -9.98 11.63
CA VAL A 137 21.53 -10.29 11.39
C VAL A 137 20.60 -9.38 12.22
N ALA A 138 20.97 -9.09 13.47
CA ALA A 138 20.22 -8.22 14.36
C ALA A 138 20.05 -6.81 13.79
N LEU A 139 21.05 -6.28 13.08
CA LEU A 139 20.99 -4.95 12.48
C LEU A 139 19.98 -4.91 11.32
N SER A 140 19.94 -5.96 10.49
CA SER A 140 18.95 -6.08 9.41
C SER A 140 17.52 -6.20 9.94
N VAL A 141 17.33 -6.98 11.01
CA VAL A 141 16.03 -7.07 11.69
C VAL A 141 15.63 -5.72 12.29
N ALA A 142 16.56 -5.03 12.95
CA ALA A 142 16.32 -3.69 13.50
C ALA A 142 15.96 -2.69 12.40
N ALA A 143 16.66 -2.71 11.26
CA ALA A 143 16.35 -1.87 10.11
C ALA A 143 14.92 -2.14 9.57
N VAL A 144 14.51 -3.41 9.51
CA VAL A 144 13.15 -3.82 9.11
C VAL A 144 12.10 -3.22 10.05
N VAL A 145 12.28 -3.39 11.36
CA VAL A 145 11.35 -2.92 12.40
C VAL A 145 11.28 -1.39 12.44
N VAL A 146 12.43 -0.71 12.41
CA VAL A 146 12.50 0.76 12.43
C VAL A 146 11.84 1.35 11.19
N SER A 147 12.06 0.78 10.01
CA SER A 147 11.42 1.25 8.77
C SER A 147 9.89 1.15 8.80
N LEU A 148 9.37 0.04 9.35
CA LEU A 148 7.93 -0.13 9.57
C LEU A 148 7.39 0.87 10.58
N PHE A 149 8.13 1.09 11.69
CA PHE A 149 7.74 2.04 12.72
C PHE A 149 7.71 3.48 12.19
N ILE A 150 8.72 3.89 11.43
CA ILE A 150 8.77 5.20 10.77
C ILE A 150 7.58 5.36 9.81
N SER A 151 7.35 4.38 8.94
CA SER A 151 6.26 4.43 7.96
C SER A 151 4.88 4.51 8.62
N THR A 152 4.69 3.72 9.68
CA THR A 152 3.45 3.72 10.48
C THR A 152 3.27 5.04 11.20
N THR A 153 4.32 5.59 11.82
CA THR A 153 4.26 6.87 12.55
C THR A 153 3.95 8.03 11.61
N ILE A 154 4.48 8.02 10.38
CA ILE A 154 4.14 9.05 9.39
C ILE A 154 2.65 8.96 9.02
N ILE A 155 2.14 7.77 8.70
CA ILE A 155 0.73 7.62 8.31
C ILE A 155 -0.21 7.91 9.49
N VAL A 156 0.02 7.32 10.66
CA VAL A 156 -0.84 7.47 11.83
C VAL A 156 -0.65 8.81 12.54
N GLY A 157 0.56 9.36 12.55
CA GLY A 157 0.87 10.60 13.26
C GLY A 157 0.66 11.87 12.44
N VAL A 158 0.77 11.79 11.11
CA VAL A 158 0.61 12.96 10.22
C VAL A 158 -0.70 12.90 9.45
N PHE A 159 -0.98 11.78 8.77
CA PHE A 159 -2.13 11.70 7.87
C PHE A 159 -3.46 11.47 8.59
N VAL A 160 -3.45 10.70 9.70
CA VAL A 160 -4.68 10.50 10.47
C VAL A 160 -5.14 11.82 11.12
N PRO A 161 -4.34 12.60 11.85
CA PRO A 161 -4.84 13.86 12.43
C PRO A 161 -5.32 14.87 11.38
N LEU A 162 -4.70 14.89 10.20
CA LEU A 162 -5.12 15.77 9.08
C LEU A 162 -6.50 15.41 8.49
N ALA A 163 -6.98 14.17 8.65
CA ALA A 163 -8.28 13.75 8.12
C ALA A 163 -9.44 13.87 9.13
N ASP A 164 -9.21 14.44 10.33
CA ASP A 164 -10.18 14.70 11.40
C ASP A 164 -11.13 13.51 11.71
N PHE A 165 -10.55 12.45 12.28
CA PHE A 165 -11.22 11.18 12.60
C PHE A 165 -12.26 11.27 13.72
N SER A 166 -12.28 12.38 14.46
CA SER A 166 -13.30 12.64 15.48
C SER A 166 -14.71 12.73 14.86
N SER A 167 -14.78 13.10 13.57
CA SER A 167 -16.00 13.17 12.77
C SER A 167 -16.45 11.84 12.15
N LEU A 168 -15.63 10.76 12.26
CA LEU A 168 -15.83 9.45 11.60
C LEU A 168 -16.43 8.36 12.53
N VAL A 169 -17.03 8.74 13.66
CA VAL A 169 -17.70 7.84 14.61
C VAL A 169 -19.24 7.92 14.45
N PRO A 170 -19.98 6.87 14.86
CA PRO A 170 -20.42 5.73 14.06
C PRO A 170 -21.73 6.06 13.30
N THR A 171 -21.66 6.48 12.04
CA THR A 171 -22.87 6.41 11.21
C THR A 171 -22.58 5.48 10.04
N THR A 172 -23.26 4.33 10.07
CA THR A 172 -23.48 3.45 8.91
C THR A 172 -24.15 4.18 7.73
N ASN A 173 -24.48 5.45 7.93
CA ASN A 173 -25.00 6.38 6.96
C ASN A 173 -23.87 7.35 6.59
N LEU A 174 -23.35 7.20 5.38
CA LEU A 174 -22.53 8.22 4.72
C LEU A 174 -23.30 9.55 4.72
N ILE A 175 -23.13 10.35 5.77
CA ILE A 175 -23.15 11.81 5.64
C ILE A 175 -21.68 12.14 5.50
N GLN A 176 -21.25 12.29 4.24
CA GLN A 176 -19.95 12.87 3.94
C GLN A 176 -19.88 14.19 4.70
N GLY A 177 -19.07 14.22 5.75
CA GLY A 177 -18.84 15.43 6.52
C GLY A 177 -18.36 16.53 5.58
N LYS A 178 -18.58 17.77 5.96
CA LYS A 178 -18.09 18.99 5.28
C LYS A 178 -16.57 18.99 5.01
N THR A 179 -15.84 17.97 5.46
CA THR A 179 -14.42 17.67 5.36
C THR A 179 -14.09 16.78 4.15
N GLY A 180 -14.54 17.17 2.94
CA GLY A 180 -14.11 16.52 1.69
C GLY A 180 -12.59 16.57 1.46
N ASP A 181 -11.91 17.48 2.14
CA ASP A 181 -10.50 17.80 1.93
C ASP A 181 -9.55 16.70 2.44
N GLY A 182 -9.85 16.04 3.56
CA GLY A 182 -8.95 15.04 4.16
C GLY A 182 -8.86 13.75 3.33
N TYR A 183 -10.01 13.23 2.89
CA TYR A 183 -10.06 12.02 2.07
C TYR A 183 -9.51 12.28 0.65
N GLN A 184 -9.81 13.44 0.06
CA GLN A 184 -9.19 13.83 -1.20
C GLN A 184 -7.68 14.00 -1.05
N THR A 185 -7.19 14.61 0.03
CA THR A 185 -5.74 14.72 0.29
C THR A 185 -5.09 13.34 0.41
N MET A 186 -5.74 12.37 1.06
CA MET A 186 -5.23 11.00 1.12
C MET A 186 -5.17 10.35 -0.27
N ILE A 187 -6.21 10.53 -1.10
CA ILE A 187 -6.21 10.02 -2.48
C ILE A 187 -5.14 10.69 -3.33
N TYR A 188 -4.99 12.02 -3.29
CA TYR A 188 -3.94 12.73 -4.02
C TYR A 188 -2.55 12.30 -3.57
N PHE A 189 -2.39 12.08 -2.27
CA PHE A 189 -1.17 11.56 -1.70
C PHE A 189 -0.87 10.13 -2.18
N GLU A 190 -1.88 9.27 -2.22
CA GLU A 190 -1.81 7.90 -2.71
C GLU A 190 -1.45 7.86 -4.21
N ILE A 191 -2.11 8.68 -5.04
CA ILE A 191 -1.75 8.86 -6.45
C ILE A 191 -0.31 9.39 -6.58
N GLY A 192 0.08 10.37 -5.78
CA GLY A 192 1.43 10.92 -5.77
C GLY A 192 2.49 9.87 -5.43
N MET A 193 2.19 8.98 -4.49
CA MET A 193 3.07 7.85 -4.14
C MET A 193 3.11 6.79 -5.23
N GLU A 194 1.96 6.44 -5.84
CA GLU A 194 1.92 5.52 -6.98
C GLU A 194 2.76 6.05 -8.15
N VAL A 195 2.64 7.35 -8.47
CA VAL A 195 3.44 8.01 -9.51
C VAL A 195 4.92 8.06 -9.14
N ALA A 196 5.25 8.44 -7.91
CA ALA A 196 6.64 8.47 -7.43
C ALA A 196 7.28 7.07 -7.46
N ALA A 197 6.53 6.03 -7.08
CA ALA A 197 6.98 4.65 -7.16
C ALA A 197 7.25 4.24 -8.61
N ILE A 198 6.36 4.54 -9.56
CA ILE A 198 6.56 4.26 -10.99
C ILE A 198 7.81 4.98 -11.52
N VAL A 199 7.97 6.27 -11.20
CA VAL A 199 9.11 7.08 -11.62
C VAL A 199 10.42 6.52 -11.06
N MET A 200 10.46 6.17 -9.78
CA MET A 200 11.65 5.58 -9.16
C MET A 200 11.98 4.18 -9.72
N PHE A 201 10.97 3.40 -10.10
CA PHE A 201 11.17 2.06 -10.68
C PHE A 201 11.64 2.10 -12.14
N HIS A 202 11.35 3.18 -12.88
CA HIS A 202 11.73 3.32 -14.29
C HIS A 202 13.01 4.15 -14.51
N LEU A 203 13.41 4.98 -13.54
CA LEU A 203 14.64 5.78 -13.60
C LEU A 203 15.82 5.16 -12.84
N GLY A 204 15.61 4.06 -12.10
CA GLY A 204 16.62 3.34 -11.32
C GLY A 204 17.24 2.17 -12.06
#